data_AF-A0AAW0B5Y2-F1
#
_entry.id   AF-A0AAW0B5Y2-F1
#
_cell.length_a   1.000
_cell.length_b   1.000
_cell.length_c   1.000
_cell.angle_alpha   90.00
_cell.angle_beta   90.00
_cell.angle_gamma   90.00
#
_symmetry.space_group_name_H-M   'P 1'
#
loop_
_entity.id
_entity.type
_entity.pdbx_description
1 polymer ?
#
loop_
_entity_poly.entity_id
_entity_poly.type
_entity_poly.pdbx_seq_one_letter_code
_entity_poly.pdbx_strand_id
1 'polypeptide(L)'
;MRYSLGSITFSIVCASQLLRFSFWGAGSTNYGNELLELACNFLYEWSDDLRFTVFENYLVNPTGRIGHWLELDLLQEHFNFWIKVLFNSKSHDFDGKHLSEAVGLNIPGISKIREQFPGLFGLKKNGQKHRKTLALDDINRLGIHFRDQHILEWESGRDQPYLVINEFAKGLQS
;
A
#
# COMPACT_ATOMS: atom_id res chain seq x y z
N MET A 1 -1.67 8.00 32.16
CA MET A 1 -0.40 7.33 31.81
C MET A 1 0.30 8.20 30.78
N ARG A 2 1.08 9.20 31.25
CA ARG A 2 1.62 10.27 30.39
C ARG A 2 3.07 9.93 30.10
N TYR A 3 3.41 9.67 28.83
CA TYR A 3 4.78 9.94 28.41
C TYR A 3 5.06 11.43 28.71
N SER A 4 6.27 11.75 29.16
CA SER A 4 6.68 13.16 29.23
C SER A 4 6.51 13.73 27.82
N LEU A 5 5.66 14.75 27.66
CA LEU A 5 5.42 15.43 26.39
C LEU A 5 6.75 15.74 25.69
N GLY A 6 7.78 16.08 26.48
CA GLY A 6 9.14 16.33 26.01
C GLY A 6 9.82 15.16 25.30
N SER A 7 9.58 13.89 25.68
CA SER A 7 10.20 12.72 25.03
C SER A 7 9.62 12.45 23.64
N ILE A 8 8.33 12.74 23.44
CA ILE A 8 7.65 12.57 22.15
C ILE A 8 7.99 13.75 21.24
N THR A 9 7.94 14.98 21.77
CA THR A 9 8.36 16.19 21.06
C THR A 9 9.79 16.07 20.54
N PHE A 10 10.73 15.59 21.37
CA PHE A 10 12.13 15.40 20.95
C PHE A 10 12.25 14.43 19.78
N SER A 11 11.58 13.27 19.86
CA SER A 11 11.62 12.26 18.80
C SER A 11 11.09 12.79 17.47
N ILE A 12 9.98 13.53 17.49
CA ILE A 12 9.36 14.10 16.29
C ILE A 12 10.20 15.21 15.68
N VAL A 13 10.78 16.08 16.52
CA VAL A 13 11.70 17.12 16.07
C VAL A 13 12.96 16.52 15.44
N CYS A 14 13.47 15.41 15.98
CA CYS A 14 14.59 14.70 15.36
C CYS A 14 14.19 14.09 14.00
N ALA A 15 13.02 13.47 13.92
CA ALA A 15 12.53 12.86 12.68
C ALA A 15 12.29 13.91 11.58
N SER A 16 11.68 15.05 11.90
CA SER A 16 11.44 16.14 10.94
C SER A 16 12.74 16.75 10.43
N GLN A 17 13.76 16.88 11.27
CA GLN A 17 15.09 17.33 10.85
C GLN A 17 15.76 16.36 9.86
N LEU A 18 15.70 15.05 10.12
CA LEU A 18 16.24 14.04 9.20
C LEU A 18 15.51 14.02 7.85
N LEU A 19 14.18 14.10 7.89
CA LEU A 19 13.34 14.10 6.68
C LEU A 19 13.57 15.37 5.86
N ARG A 20 13.72 16.54 6.50
CA ARG A 20 14.04 17.80 5.82
C ARG A 20 15.26 17.67 4.90
N PHE A 21 16.36 17.12 5.41
CA PHE A 21 17.57 16.94 4.61
C PHE A 21 17.35 15.99 3.43
N SER A 22 16.52 14.96 3.63
CA SER A 22 16.15 14.01 2.58
C SER A 22 15.32 14.70 1.48
N PHE A 23 14.32 15.52 1.83
CA PHE A 23 13.50 16.24 0.86
C PHE A 23 14.28 17.31 0.11
N TRP A 24 15.17 18.04 0.79
CA TRP A 24 16.07 18.98 0.14
C TRP A 24 17.04 18.29 -0.82
N GLY A 25 17.61 17.16 -0.43
CA GLY A 25 18.46 16.35 -1.31
C GLY A 25 17.73 15.78 -2.53
N ALA A 26 16.42 15.53 -2.41
CA ALA A 26 15.56 15.06 -3.50
C ALA A 26 14.99 16.19 -4.38
N GLY A 27 15.40 17.46 -4.18
CA GLY A 27 14.89 18.61 -4.94
C GLY A 27 13.46 19.04 -4.58
N SER A 28 12.90 18.48 -3.51
CA SER A 28 11.54 18.72 -3.02
C SER A 28 11.55 19.75 -1.89
N THR A 29 12.01 20.97 -2.21
CA THR A 29 12.35 22.02 -1.21
C THR A 29 11.16 22.53 -0.41
N ASN A 30 9.97 22.56 -1.00
CA ASN A 30 8.74 23.00 -0.32
C ASN A 30 8.44 22.12 0.91
N TYR A 31 8.43 20.80 0.76
CA TYR A 31 8.23 19.86 1.87
C TYR A 31 9.31 19.97 2.95
N GLY A 32 10.55 20.21 2.56
CA GLY A 32 11.63 20.44 3.51
C GLY A 32 11.47 21.75 4.31
N ASN A 33 10.89 22.79 3.71
CA ASN A 33 10.57 24.04 4.40
C ASN A 33 9.38 23.86 5.36
N GLU A 34 8.32 23.17 4.93
CA GLU A 34 7.17 22.84 5.78
C GLU A 34 7.60 22.02 7.02
N LEU A 35 8.49 21.05 6.84
CA LEU A 35 9.04 20.27 7.96
C LEU A 35 9.90 21.10 8.92
N LEU A 36 10.60 22.11 8.41
CA LEU A 36 11.35 23.05 9.24
C LEU A 36 10.41 23.92 10.08
N GLU A 37 9.37 24.47 9.45
CA GLU A 37 8.35 25.26 10.13
C GLU A 37 7.66 24.43 11.22
N LEU A 38 7.29 23.18 10.90
CA LEU A 38 6.72 22.24 11.87
C LEU A 38 7.67 21.99 13.05
N ALA A 39 8.97 21.81 12.80
CA ALA A 39 9.96 21.63 13.86
C ALA A 39 10.10 22.87 14.76
N CYS A 40 10.14 24.07 14.16
CA CYS A 40 10.18 25.34 14.89
C CYS A 40 8.93 25.53 15.76
N ASN A 41 7.77 25.21 15.20
CA ASN A 41 6.50 25.26 15.90
C ASN A 41 6.50 24.40 17.18
N PHE A 42 6.97 23.15 17.08
CA PHE A 42 7.07 22.25 18.25
C PHE A 42 8.12 22.68 19.28
N LEU A 43 9.19 23.33 18.86
CA LEU A 43 10.30 23.73 19.74
C LEU A 43 10.06 25.07 20.44
N TYR A 44 9.50 26.05 19.74
CA TYR A 44 9.52 27.45 20.18
C TYR A 44 8.15 28.12 20.23
N GLU A 45 7.20 27.76 19.37
CA GLU A 45 5.97 28.55 19.21
C GLU A 45 4.76 27.94 19.93
N TRP A 46 4.61 26.61 19.91
CA TRP A 46 3.42 25.95 20.44
C TRP A 46 3.48 25.74 21.95
N SER A 47 2.39 26.10 22.64
CA SER A 47 2.19 25.77 24.05
C SER A 47 2.15 24.25 24.27
N ASP A 48 2.37 23.79 25.49
CA ASP A 48 2.26 22.35 25.82
C ASP A 48 0.87 21.79 25.47
N ASP A 49 -0.18 22.56 25.71
CA ASP A 49 -1.56 22.16 25.39
C ASP A 49 -1.76 21.99 23.89
N LEU A 50 -1.27 22.94 23.08
CA LEU A 50 -1.38 22.85 21.62
C LEU A 50 -0.57 21.67 21.06
N ARG A 51 0.64 21.45 21.56
CA ARG A 51 1.46 20.29 21.19
C ARG A 51 0.75 18.98 21.51
N PHE A 52 0.16 18.89 22.70
CA PHE A 52 -0.64 17.73 23.09
C PHE A 52 -1.83 17.51 22.14
N THR A 53 -2.60 18.55 21.84
CA THR A 53 -3.72 18.46 20.90
C THR A 53 -3.28 18.03 19.50
N VAL A 54 -2.15 18.56 19.00
CA VAL A 54 -1.60 18.13 17.70
C VAL A 54 -1.20 16.65 17.73
N PHE A 55 -0.54 16.19 18.80
CA PHE A 55 -0.17 14.77 18.93
C PHE A 55 -1.36 13.83 18.99
N GLU A 56 -2.42 14.20 19.70
CA GLU A 56 -3.67 13.42 19.75
C GLU A 56 -4.35 13.32 18.38
N ASN A 57 -4.10 14.28 17.47
CA ASN A 57 -4.57 14.22 16.08
C ASN A 57 -3.61 13.45 15.16
N TYR A 58 -2.31 13.43 15.43
CA TYR A 58 -1.33 12.80 14.56
C TYR A 58 -1.13 11.32 14.87
N LEU A 59 -1.27 10.95 16.14
CA LEU A 59 -0.98 9.61 16.63
C LEU A 59 -2.23 9.00 17.27
N VAL A 60 -2.51 7.77 16.90
CA VAL A 60 -3.58 6.96 17.48
C VAL A 60 -2.99 5.67 18.04
N ASN A 61 -3.57 5.16 19.12
CA ASN A 61 -3.20 3.86 19.68
C ASN A 61 -4.38 2.88 19.58
N PRO A 62 -4.53 2.16 18.45
CA PRO A 62 -5.64 1.23 18.27
C PRO A 62 -5.61 0.04 19.24
N THR A 63 -4.43 -0.26 19.80
CA THR A 63 -4.23 -1.44 20.65
C THR A 63 -4.39 -1.14 22.14
N GLY A 64 -4.36 0.14 22.54
CA GLY A 64 -4.29 0.58 23.93
C GLY A 64 -2.98 0.22 24.65
N ARG A 65 -1.99 -0.34 23.95
CA ARG A 65 -0.71 -0.76 24.54
C ARG A 65 0.30 0.37 24.51
N ILE A 66 1.06 0.53 25.58
CA ILE A 66 2.10 1.54 25.73
C ILE A 66 3.14 1.37 24.60
N GLY A 67 3.41 2.44 23.86
CA GLY A 67 4.40 2.46 22.78
C GLY A 67 3.91 1.94 21.42
N HIS A 68 2.66 1.49 21.33
CA HIS A 68 2.04 1.02 20.08
C HIS A 68 1.22 2.14 19.41
N TRP A 69 1.88 3.26 19.15
CA TRP A 69 1.29 4.38 18.42
C TRP A 69 1.43 4.16 16.92
N LEU A 70 0.40 4.56 16.18
CA LEU A 70 0.33 4.55 14.73
C LEU A 70 -0.01 5.96 14.26
N GLU A 71 0.49 6.34 13.10
CA GLU A 71 0.06 7.58 12.43
C GLU A 71 -1.43 7.48 12.09
N LEU A 72 -2.20 8.52 12.44
CA LEU A 72 -3.64 8.54 12.20
C LEU A 72 -3.96 8.48 10.71
N ASP A 73 -3.21 9.19 9.87
CA ASP A 73 -3.38 9.19 8.42
C ASP A 73 -3.17 7.77 7.84
N LEU A 74 -2.15 7.05 8.31
CA LEU A 74 -1.92 5.66 7.90
C LEU A 74 -3.08 4.73 8.29
N LEU A 75 -3.69 4.94 9.47
CA LEU A 75 -4.88 4.21 9.86
C LEU A 75 -6.07 4.54 8.94
N GLN A 76 -6.25 5.82 8.61
CA GLN A 76 -7.28 6.27 7.69
C GLN A 76 -7.08 5.70 6.28
N GLU A 77 -5.85 5.67 5.78
CA GLU A 77 -5.51 5.04 4.50
C GLU A 77 -5.88 3.56 4.51
N HIS A 78 -5.59 2.85 5.60
CA HIS A 78 -5.95 1.44 5.74
C HIS A 78 -7.47 1.23 5.69
N PHE A 79 -8.26 2.09 6.35
CA PHE A 79 -9.72 2.03 6.27
C PHE A 79 -10.23 2.36 4.87
N ASN A 80 -9.69 3.39 4.24
CA ASN A 80 -10.03 3.78 2.87
C ASN A 80 -9.72 2.66 1.87
N PHE A 81 -8.61 1.94 2.05
CA PHE A 81 -8.29 0.75 1.25
C PHE A 81 -9.37 -0.32 1.40
N TRP A 82 -9.80 -0.65 2.62
CA TRP A 82 -10.85 -1.66 2.83
C TRP A 82 -12.21 -1.23 2.31
N ILE A 83 -12.58 0.04 2.44
CA ILE A 83 -13.77 0.59 1.79
C ILE A 83 -13.65 0.36 0.28
N LYS A 84 -12.54 0.76 -0.35
CA LYS A 84 -12.38 0.54 -1.79
C LYS A 84 -12.50 -0.94 -2.15
N VAL A 85 -11.84 -1.85 -1.43
CA VAL A 85 -11.87 -3.29 -1.73
C VAL A 85 -13.27 -3.89 -1.58
N LEU A 86 -13.98 -3.57 -0.48
CA LEU A 86 -15.32 -4.10 -0.22
C LEU A 86 -16.35 -3.52 -1.19
N PHE A 87 -16.14 -2.30 -1.69
CA PHE A 87 -17.08 -1.58 -2.54
C PHE A 87 -16.71 -1.66 -4.03
N ASN A 88 -15.61 -2.33 -4.40
CA ASN A 88 -15.16 -2.45 -5.81
C ASN A 88 -16.02 -3.42 -6.64
N SER A 89 -16.96 -4.15 -6.04
CA SER A 89 -17.87 -5.03 -6.77
C SER A 89 -19.01 -4.22 -7.38
N LYS A 90 -18.95 -4.02 -8.70
CA LYS A 90 -19.97 -3.41 -9.58
C LYS A 90 -21.31 -4.18 -9.62
N SER A 91 -21.70 -4.91 -8.59
CA SER A 91 -22.98 -5.63 -8.55
C SER A 91 -24.03 -4.77 -7.85
N HIS A 92 -24.87 -4.19 -8.71
CA HIS A 92 -26.15 -3.54 -8.48
C HIS A 92 -26.93 -3.98 -7.23
N ASP A 93 -27.61 -3.00 -6.63
CA ASP A 93 -28.69 -3.10 -5.61
C ASP A 93 -28.31 -3.14 -4.12
N PHE A 94 -27.02 -3.06 -3.76
CA PHE A 94 -26.65 -2.94 -2.36
C PHE A 94 -26.78 -1.48 -1.89
N ASP A 95 -27.62 -1.23 -0.88
CA ASP A 95 -27.89 0.11 -0.34
C ASP A 95 -26.58 0.75 0.20
N GLY A 96 -26.10 1.78 -0.51
CA GLY A 96 -24.89 2.52 -0.14
C GLY A 96 -24.96 3.11 1.27
N LYS A 97 -26.17 3.37 1.78
CA LYS A 97 -26.39 3.84 3.15
C LYS A 97 -26.05 2.75 4.17
N HIS A 98 -26.56 1.53 3.99
CA HIS A 98 -26.25 0.40 4.87
C HIS A 98 -24.74 0.09 4.87
N LEU A 99 -24.10 0.13 3.71
CA LEU A 99 -22.65 -0.07 3.60
C LEU A 99 -21.85 1.02 4.33
N SER A 100 -22.21 2.29 4.18
CA SER A 100 -21.52 3.38 4.87
C SER A 100 -21.74 3.33 6.39
N GLU A 101 -22.99 3.18 6.82
CA GLU A 101 -23.38 3.30 8.24
C GLU A 101 -23.14 2.02 9.04
N ALA A 102 -23.35 0.83 8.45
CA ALA A 102 -23.18 -0.44 9.14
C ALA A 102 -21.82 -1.08 8.87
N VAL A 103 -21.30 -1.04 7.64
CA VAL A 103 -20.03 -1.71 7.30
C VAL A 103 -18.82 -0.79 7.51
N GLY A 104 -18.90 0.47 7.03
CA GLY A 104 -17.82 1.45 7.11
C GLY A 104 -17.32 1.70 8.52
N LEU A 105 -18.24 1.92 9.48
CA LEU A 105 -17.92 2.13 10.89
C LEU A 105 -17.30 0.90 11.56
N ASN A 106 -17.57 -0.30 11.03
CA ASN A 106 -17.17 -1.57 11.63
C ASN A 106 -16.01 -2.25 10.90
N ILE A 107 -15.35 -1.57 9.95
CA ILE A 107 -14.20 -2.10 9.20
C ILE A 107 -13.12 -2.73 10.09
N PRO A 108 -12.70 -2.12 11.21
CA PRO A 108 -11.68 -2.74 12.07
C PRO A 108 -12.11 -4.12 12.59
N GLY A 109 -13.36 -4.24 13.04
CA GLY A 109 -13.91 -5.49 13.57
C GLY A 109 -14.09 -6.54 12.47
N ILE A 110 -14.65 -6.15 11.34
CA ILE A 110 -14.88 -7.03 10.19
C ILE A 110 -13.55 -7.54 9.62
N SER A 111 -12.54 -6.67 9.49
CA SER A 111 -11.20 -7.05 9.04
C SER A 111 -10.56 -8.07 9.96
N LYS A 112 -10.68 -7.91 11.28
CA LYS A 112 -10.17 -8.87 12.27
C LYS A 112 -10.87 -10.22 12.17
N ILE A 113 -12.20 -10.24 12.01
CA ILE A 113 -12.96 -11.49 11.82
C ILE A 113 -12.49 -12.19 10.54
N ARG A 114 -12.32 -11.44 9.44
CA ARG A 114 -11.85 -12.01 8.18
C ARG A 114 -10.45 -12.63 8.31
N GLU A 115 -9.54 -12.00 9.04
CA GLU A 115 -8.20 -12.56 9.29
C GLU A 115 -8.23 -13.85 10.12
N GLN A 116 -9.21 -13.99 11.01
CA GLN A 116 -9.42 -15.18 11.84
C GLN A 116 -10.17 -16.29 11.09
N PHE A 117 -10.99 -15.92 10.09
CA PHE A 117 -11.88 -16.82 9.37
C PHE A 117 -11.16 -18.05 8.76
N PRO A 118 -10.02 -17.93 8.06
CA PRO A 118 -9.30 -19.10 7.57
C PRO A 118 -8.88 -20.07 8.68
N GLY A 119 -8.47 -19.53 9.83
CA GLY A 119 -8.07 -20.33 10.99
C GLY A 119 -9.23 -21.14 11.59
N LEU A 120 -10.46 -20.60 11.53
CA LEU A 120 -11.66 -21.32 12.00
C LEU A 120 -11.95 -22.57 11.16
N PHE A 121 -11.63 -22.55 9.87
CA PHE A 121 -11.83 -23.69 8.95
C PHE A 121 -10.57 -24.55 8.77
N GLY A 122 -9.54 -24.37 9.60
CA GLY A 122 -8.27 -25.10 9.48
C GLY A 122 -7.47 -24.77 8.22
N LEU A 123 -7.80 -23.68 7.52
CA LEU A 123 -7.09 -23.22 6.34
C LEU A 123 -5.81 -22.50 6.77
N LYS A 124 -4.70 -22.78 6.07
CA LYS A 124 -3.46 -22.04 6.26
C LYS A 124 -3.68 -20.57 5.93
N LYS A 125 -3.09 -19.67 6.73
CA LYS A 125 -3.05 -18.24 6.41
C LYS A 125 -2.33 -18.07 5.07
N ASN A 126 -3.02 -17.48 4.09
CA ASN A 126 -2.38 -17.07 2.85
C ASN A 126 -1.32 -16.01 3.18
N GLY A 127 -0.08 -16.24 2.76
CA GLY A 127 1.00 -15.29 2.96
C GLY A 127 0.72 -14.02 2.14
N GLN A 128 0.72 -12.86 2.78
CA GLN A 128 0.60 -11.56 2.10
C GLN A 128 1.92 -11.06 1.48
N LYS A 129 2.93 -11.93 1.41
CA LYS A 129 4.16 -11.58 0.70
C LYS A 129 3.89 -11.67 -0.79
N HIS A 130 3.63 -10.53 -1.42
CA HIS A 130 3.84 -10.38 -2.84
C HIS A 130 5.32 -10.68 -3.12
N ARG A 131 5.62 -11.89 -3.58
CA ARG A 131 6.92 -12.18 -4.16
C ARG A 131 6.98 -11.30 -5.40
N LYS A 132 7.89 -10.33 -5.42
CA LYS A 132 8.17 -9.54 -6.62
C LYS A 132 8.82 -10.50 -7.61
N THR A 133 8.00 -11.18 -8.41
CA THR A 133 8.49 -12.02 -9.50
C THR A 133 9.15 -11.10 -10.49
N LEU A 134 10.43 -11.36 -10.77
CA LEU A 134 11.13 -10.61 -11.80
C LEU A 134 10.51 -11.01 -13.13
N ALA A 135 10.17 -10.04 -13.98
CA ALA A 135 9.60 -10.31 -15.30
C ALA A 135 10.49 -11.27 -16.13
N LEU A 136 11.79 -11.29 -15.83
CA LEU A 136 12.75 -12.22 -16.44
C LEU A 136 12.43 -13.70 -16.13
N ASP A 137 11.98 -14.01 -14.92
CA ASP A 137 11.62 -15.37 -14.53
C ASP A 137 10.38 -15.85 -15.30
N ASP A 138 9.42 -14.95 -15.52
CA ASP A 138 8.22 -15.23 -16.31
C ASP A 138 8.57 -15.40 -17.80
N ILE A 139 9.45 -14.55 -18.35
CA ILE A 139 9.96 -14.68 -19.72
C ILE A 139 10.69 -16.01 -19.91
N ASN A 140 11.54 -16.40 -18.96
CA ASN A 140 12.27 -17.66 -19.02
C ASN A 140 11.31 -18.86 -18.96
N ARG A 141 10.29 -18.79 -18.12
CA ARG A 141 9.28 -19.85 -17.98
C ARG A 141 8.41 -19.97 -19.23
N LEU A 142 8.01 -18.85 -19.82
CA LEU A 142 7.32 -18.81 -21.12
C LEU A 142 8.21 -19.37 -22.24
N GLY A 143 9.49 -19.02 -22.27
CA GLY A 143 10.45 -19.55 -23.24
C GLY A 143 10.62 -21.07 -23.15
N ILE A 144 10.63 -21.64 -21.93
CA ILE A 144 10.63 -23.09 -21.72
C ILE A 144 9.35 -23.71 -22.30
N HIS A 145 8.18 -23.14 -22.00
CA HIS A 145 6.90 -23.65 -22.51
C HIS A 145 6.81 -23.56 -24.04
N PHE A 146 7.28 -22.48 -24.67
CA PHE A 146 7.26 -22.34 -26.12
C PHE A 146 8.18 -23.34 -26.83
N ARG A 147 9.33 -23.66 -26.21
CA ARG A 147 10.27 -24.66 -26.73
C ARG A 147 9.73 -26.08 -26.55
N ASP A 148 9.16 -26.40 -25.40
CA ASP A 148 8.55 -27.71 -25.11
C ASP A 148 7.36 -28.01 -26.04
N GLN A 149 6.57 -26.99 -26.34
CA GLN A 149 5.40 -27.12 -27.22
C GLN A 149 5.73 -26.90 -28.70
N HIS A 150 7.01 -26.72 -29.04
CA HIS A 150 7.51 -26.48 -30.41
C HIS A 150 6.71 -25.40 -31.17
N ILE A 151 6.25 -24.35 -30.47
CA ILE A 151 5.30 -23.36 -31.04
C ILE A 151 5.94 -22.54 -32.15
N LEU A 152 7.24 -22.28 -32.03
CA LEU A 152 8.03 -21.50 -33.00
C LEU A 152 8.71 -22.37 -34.06
N GLU A 153 8.54 -23.69 -33.97
CA GLU A 153 9.09 -24.64 -34.92
C GLU A 153 8.01 -25.10 -35.89
N TRP A 154 8.39 -25.30 -37.15
CA TRP A 154 7.47 -25.79 -38.15
C TRP A 154 7.32 -27.31 -37.99
N GLU A 155 6.12 -27.76 -37.64
CA GLU A 155 5.76 -29.18 -37.61
C GLU A 155 4.74 -29.49 -38.71
N SER A 156 5.04 -30.48 -39.54
CA SER A 156 4.14 -30.94 -40.60
C SER A 156 2.86 -31.53 -39.98
N GLY A 157 1.71 -30.91 -40.24
CA GLY A 157 0.40 -31.39 -39.79
C GLY A 157 -0.35 -30.47 -38.80
N ARG A 158 0.27 -29.39 -38.30
CA ARG A 158 -0.46 -28.36 -37.55
C ARG A 158 -1.12 -27.37 -38.51
N ASP A 159 -2.45 -27.29 -38.49
CA ASP A 159 -3.21 -26.24 -39.18
C ASP A 159 -3.41 -25.06 -38.23
N GLN A 160 -2.99 -23.86 -38.63
CA GLN A 160 -3.23 -22.65 -37.86
C GLN A 160 -4.21 -21.77 -38.64
N PRO A 161 -5.27 -21.24 -38.01
CA PRO A 161 -6.29 -20.43 -38.68
C PRO A 161 -5.75 -19.09 -39.20
N TYR A 162 -4.51 -18.74 -38.84
CA TYR A 162 -3.85 -17.52 -39.26
C TYR A 162 -2.61 -17.85 -40.10
N LEU A 163 -2.59 -17.39 -41.34
CA LEU A 163 -1.43 -17.50 -42.22
C LEU A 163 -0.37 -16.49 -41.75
N VAL A 164 0.65 -16.94 -41.02
CA VAL A 164 1.76 -16.05 -40.63
C VAL A 164 2.50 -15.64 -41.89
N ILE A 165 2.40 -14.37 -42.25
CA ILE A 165 3.11 -13.81 -43.39
C ILE A 165 4.60 -13.87 -43.06
N ASN A 166 5.39 -14.50 -43.92
CA ASN A 166 6.83 -14.55 -43.77
C ASN A 166 7.42 -13.13 -43.98
N GLU A 167 7.60 -12.38 -42.89
CA GLU A 167 8.15 -11.02 -42.92
C GLU A 167 9.60 -10.99 -43.42
N PHE A 168 10.36 -12.08 -43.24
CA PHE A 168 11.70 -12.22 -43.83
C PHE A 168 11.66 -12.27 -45.36
N ALA A 169 10.69 -12.98 -45.94
CA ALA A 169 10.50 -13.04 -47.39
C ALA A 169 9.93 -11.72 -47.97
N LYS A 170 9.22 -10.93 -47.17
CA LYS A 170 8.73 -9.61 -47.56
C LYS A 170 9.82 -8.53 -47.59
N GLY A 171 10.97 -8.77 -46.95
CA GLY A 171 12.05 -7.81 -46.84
C GLY A 171 11.67 -6.59 -45.99
N LEU A 172 12.61 -6.10 -45.19
CA LEU A 172 12.51 -4.79 -44.54
C LEU A 172 12.53 -3.70 -45.63
N GLN A 173 11.40 -3.44 -46.27
CA GLN A 173 11.21 -2.23 -47.06
C GLN A 173 10.92 -1.08 -46.09
N SER A 174 11.99 -0.52 -45.52
CA SER A 174 12.04 0.89 -45.13
C SER A 174 12.49 1.73 -46.32
#